data_AF-A0A2S9F5W0-F1
#
_entry.id   AF-A0A2S9F5W0-F1
#
_cell.length_a   1.000
_cell.length_b   1.000
_cell.length_c   1.000
_cell.angle_alpha   90.00
_cell.angle_beta   90.00
_cell.angle_gamma   90.00
#
_symmetry.space_group_name_H-M   'P 1'
#
loop_
_entity.id
_entity.type
_entity.pdbx_description
1 polymer ?
#
loop_
_entity_poly.entity_id
_entity_poly.type
_entity_poly.pdbx_seq_one_letter_code
_entity_poly.pdbx_strand_id
1 'polypeptide(L)'
;MPTAGVDLASRTLGGSVVAASDESFGVKERLIDPAEPAFVPGTFDLRGEVVDGWETRRHAGPGGDWVIVRLGAPGRVNAVDVDTRFFSGNHPTACRVEACVLDRTADPTAPEVGWTSLVDHTVLKADAHNVFAVDSARRWTHLRLRLASDGGVARLRVYGQVIPDPADWDGVTVEVSGLEQGGRVEWCSDSFYSHACTVISPDRPRNMGDGWETRRRRDIGPD
;
A
#
# COMPACT_ATOMS: atom_id res chain seq x y z
N MET A 1 15.97 3.89 6.45
CA MET A 1 16.05 4.26 5.02
C MET A 1 14.63 4.17 4.51
N PRO A 2 14.05 5.20 3.84
CA PRO A 2 12.80 4.97 3.12
C PRO A 2 13.08 3.88 2.08
N THR A 3 12.29 2.82 2.10
CA THR A 3 12.36 1.73 1.12
C THR A 3 12.16 2.33 -0.26
N ALA A 4 13.22 2.30 -1.07
CA ALA A 4 13.21 2.89 -2.41
C ALA A 4 12.10 2.25 -3.26
N GLY A 5 11.11 3.05 -3.68
CA GLY A 5 10.03 2.60 -4.54
C GLY A 5 8.72 3.37 -4.33
N VAL A 6 7.82 3.29 -5.30
CA VAL A 6 6.44 3.77 -5.18
C VAL A 6 5.62 2.77 -4.35
N ASP A 7 4.69 3.26 -3.53
CA ASP A 7 3.71 2.39 -2.86
C ASP A 7 2.66 1.93 -3.88
N LEU A 8 2.84 0.70 -4.39
CA LEU A 8 1.97 0.07 -5.39
C LEU A 8 0.56 -0.23 -4.86
N ALA A 9 0.39 -0.32 -3.55
CA ALA A 9 -0.91 -0.54 -2.93
C ALA A 9 -1.67 0.76 -2.65
N SER A 10 -1.00 1.92 -2.74
CA SER A 10 -1.57 3.22 -2.39
C SER A 10 -2.87 3.49 -3.15
N ARG A 11 -3.88 3.99 -2.44
CA ARG A 11 -5.12 4.47 -3.04
C ARG A 11 -4.88 5.55 -4.10
N THR A 12 -3.85 6.37 -3.93
CA THR A 12 -3.48 7.40 -4.92
C THR A 12 -3.13 6.76 -6.27
N LEU A 13 -2.49 5.60 -6.29
CA LEU A 13 -2.17 4.86 -7.52
C LEU A 13 -3.36 4.04 -8.05
N GLY A 14 -4.53 4.11 -7.41
CA GLY A 14 -5.71 3.28 -7.72
C GLY A 14 -5.74 1.93 -6.99
N GLY A 15 -4.90 1.74 -5.97
CA GLY A 15 -4.92 0.53 -5.14
C GLY A 15 -6.29 0.31 -4.51
N SER A 16 -6.70 -0.96 -4.37
CA SER A 16 -8.03 -1.32 -3.88
C SER A 16 -7.95 -2.51 -2.94
N VAL A 17 -8.63 -2.43 -1.80
CA VAL A 17 -8.81 -3.59 -0.91
C VAL A 17 -10.06 -4.34 -1.35
N VAL A 18 -9.87 -5.51 -1.97
CA VAL A 18 -10.94 -6.21 -2.71
C VAL A 18 -11.71 -7.19 -1.85
N ALA A 19 -11.09 -7.72 -0.79
CA ALA A 19 -11.75 -8.62 0.16
C ALA A 19 -10.97 -8.67 1.49
N ALA A 20 -11.67 -8.97 2.58
CA ALA A 20 -11.07 -9.32 3.86
C ALA A 20 -11.92 -10.38 4.57
N SER A 21 -11.32 -11.12 5.50
CA SER A 21 -12.02 -12.13 6.31
C SER A 21 -12.98 -11.54 7.34
N ASP A 22 -12.60 -10.39 7.94
CA ASP A 22 -13.31 -9.73 9.02
C ASP A 22 -13.01 -8.22 8.98
N GLU A 23 -13.96 -7.40 9.42
CA GLU A 23 -13.83 -5.94 9.56
C GLU A 23 -14.64 -5.46 10.77
N SER A 24 -14.59 -6.22 11.86
CA SER A 24 -15.46 -5.99 13.01
C SER A 24 -15.17 -4.65 13.69
N PHE A 25 -13.90 -4.27 13.81
CA PHE A 25 -13.47 -3.10 14.58
C PHE A 25 -12.83 -1.99 13.74
N GLY A 26 -12.16 -2.34 12.65
CA GLY A 26 -11.55 -1.37 11.72
C GLY A 26 -11.80 -1.77 10.26
N VAL A 27 -12.03 -0.79 9.40
CA VAL A 27 -12.35 -1.03 7.98
C VAL A 27 -11.08 -1.29 7.17
N LYS A 28 -11.12 -2.31 6.30
CA LYS A 28 -9.95 -2.80 5.55
C LYS A 28 -9.36 -1.73 4.63
N GLU A 29 -10.17 -0.81 4.13
CA GLU A 29 -9.73 0.25 3.22
C GLU A 29 -8.72 1.20 3.86
N ARG A 30 -8.64 1.29 5.20
CA ARG A 30 -7.63 2.13 5.88
C ARG A 30 -6.20 1.66 5.62
N LEU A 31 -5.99 0.38 5.34
CA LEU A 31 -4.66 -0.18 5.09
C LEU A 31 -3.89 0.55 3.98
N ILE A 32 -4.60 0.99 2.94
CA ILE A 32 -3.99 1.58 1.74
C ILE A 32 -4.14 3.10 1.67
N ASP A 33 -4.56 3.73 2.77
CA ASP A 33 -4.66 5.18 2.83
C ASP A 33 -3.25 5.81 2.72
N PRO A 34 -2.98 6.73 1.79
CA PRO A 34 -1.65 7.34 1.64
C PRO A 34 -1.22 8.13 2.87
N ALA A 35 -2.16 8.64 3.69
CA ALA A 35 -1.80 9.35 4.90
C ALA A 35 -1.22 8.41 5.97
N GLU A 36 -0.33 8.94 6.79
CA GLU A 36 0.13 8.27 8.01
C GLU A 36 -1.07 7.96 8.92
N PRO A 37 -1.04 6.84 9.66
CA PRO A 37 -2.09 6.55 10.63
C PRO A 37 -2.12 7.63 11.71
N ALA A 38 -3.31 7.97 12.16
CA ALA A 38 -3.53 8.93 13.23
C ALA A 38 -4.49 8.36 14.28
N PHE A 39 -4.12 8.48 15.55
CA PHE A 39 -4.95 8.02 16.65
C PHE A 39 -5.22 9.17 17.63
N VAL A 40 -6.49 9.35 17.98
CA VAL A 40 -6.95 10.34 18.96
C VAL A 40 -7.62 9.59 20.11
N PRO A 41 -6.92 9.40 21.25
CA PRO A 41 -7.45 8.69 22.40
C PRO A 41 -8.81 9.24 22.86
N GLY A 42 -9.72 8.35 23.24
CA GLY A 42 -11.05 8.72 23.71
C GLY A 42 -12.07 9.03 22.61
N THR A 43 -11.73 8.74 21.35
CA THR A 43 -12.66 8.84 20.21
C THR A 43 -13.34 7.49 20.00
N PHE A 44 -14.67 7.43 20.11
CA PHE A 44 -15.43 6.19 19.99
C PHE A 44 -16.47 6.25 18.87
N ASP A 45 -16.71 5.10 18.23
CA ASP A 45 -17.83 4.86 17.32
C ASP A 45 -18.67 3.66 17.78
N LEU A 46 -19.54 3.14 16.91
CA LEU A 46 -20.39 1.97 17.23
C LEU A 46 -19.62 0.66 17.38
N ARG A 47 -18.33 0.63 17.02
CA ARG A 47 -17.44 -0.55 17.06
C ARG A 47 -16.49 -0.49 18.25
N GLY A 48 -16.19 0.69 18.78
CA GLY A 48 -15.33 0.85 19.95
C GLY A 48 -14.49 2.11 19.86
N GLU A 49 -13.31 2.09 20.47
CA GLU A 49 -12.35 3.18 20.29
C GLU A 49 -11.84 3.15 18.85
N VAL A 50 -11.90 4.28 18.17
CA VAL A 50 -11.54 4.38 16.76
C VAL A 50 -10.03 4.36 16.64
N VAL A 51 -9.50 3.28 16.06
CA VAL A 51 -8.10 3.18 15.65
C VAL A 51 -8.03 3.27 14.13
N ASP A 52 -7.14 4.11 13.62
CA ASP A 52 -6.97 4.33 12.18
C ASP A 52 -6.23 3.16 11.50
N GLY A 53 -6.99 2.10 11.24
CA GLY A 53 -6.49 0.88 10.61
C GLY A 53 -7.58 -0.14 10.33
N TRP A 54 -7.16 -1.29 9.84
CA TRP A 54 -7.98 -2.50 9.77
C TRP A 54 -7.84 -3.26 11.08
N GLU A 55 -8.95 -3.65 11.71
CA GLU A 55 -8.92 -4.40 12.97
C GLU A 55 -10.01 -5.47 12.98
N THR A 56 -9.60 -6.68 13.36
CA THR A 56 -10.46 -7.86 13.39
C THR A 56 -10.91 -8.25 14.79
N ARG A 57 -12.00 -9.00 14.88
CA ARG A 57 -12.48 -9.52 16.17
C ARG A 57 -11.55 -10.60 16.75
N ARG A 58 -11.55 -10.69 18.08
CA ARG A 58 -10.79 -11.72 18.80
C ARG A 58 -11.17 -13.15 18.41
N HIS A 59 -10.18 -14.03 18.49
CA HIS A 59 -10.28 -15.45 18.19
C HIS A 59 -10.65 -15.67 16.72
N ALA A 60 -9.72 -15.30 15.84
CA ALA A 60 -9.82 -15.59 14.41
C ALA A 60 -10.18 -17.07 14.19
N GLY A 61 -11.07 -17.33 13.23
CA GLY A 61 -11.49 -18.68 12.88
C GLY A 61 -10.34 -19.54 12.33
N PRO A 62 -10.60 -20.82 12.04
CA PRO A 62 -9.60 -21.71 11.44
C PRO A 62 -9.06 -21.09 10.14
N GLY A 63 -7.77 -20.73 10.12
CA GLY A 63 -7.12 -20.10 8.97
C GLY A 63 -6.50 -18.72 9.23
N GLY A 64 -6.86 -18.08 10.35
CA GLY A 64 -6.43 -16.72 10.68
C GLY A 64 -7.14 -15.66 9.82
N ASP A 65 -6.92 -14.39 10.15
CA ASP A 65 -7.48 -13.29 9.37
C ASP A 65 -6.63 -12.95 8.14
N TRP A 66 -7.29 -12.47 7.09
CA TRP A 66 -6.63 -12.13 5.85
C TRP A 66 -7.30 -10.96 5.15
N VAL A 67 -6.50 -10.28 4.33
CA VAL A 67 -6.96 -9.18 3.47
C VAL A 67 -6.26 -9.29 2.12
N ILE A 68 -7.01 -9.04 1.05
CA ILE A 68 -6.51 -9.03 -0.32
C ILE A 68 -6.55 -7.61 -0.86
N VAL A 69 -5.41 -7.18 -1.40
CA VAL A 69 -5.23 -5.89 -2.03
C VAL A 69 -4.89 -6.10 -3.50
N ARG A 70 -5.64 -5.46 -4.39
CA ARG A 70 -5.25 -5.25 -5.78
C ARG A 70 -4.35 -4.02 -5.85
N LEU A 71 -3.16 -4.18 -6.41
CA LEU A 71 -2.23 -3.08 -6.63
C LEU A 71 -2.83 -2.07 -7.61
N GLY A 72 -2.57 -0.78 -7.38
CA GLY A 72 -3.08 0.29 -8.25
C GLY A 72 -2.52 0.19 -9.66
N ALA A 73 -1.21 -0.08 -9.74
CA ALA A 73 -0.54 -0.48 -10.96
C ALA A 73 0.26 -1.78 -10.72
N PRO A 74 0.15 -2.78 -11.61
CA PRO A 74 0.96 -3.99 -11.52
C PRO A 74 2.45 -3.68 -11.54
N GLY A 75 3.23 -4.46 -10.80
CA GLY A 75 4.63 -4.11 -10.61
C GLY A 75 5.45 -5.18 -9.93
N ARG A 76 6.75 -4.91 -9.90
CA ARG A 76 7.70 -5.67 -9.10
C ARG A 76 7.69 -5.14 -7.67
N VAL A 77 7.56 -6.02 -6.70
CA VAL A 77 7.56 -5.68 -5.27
C VAL A 77 8.98 -5.79 -4.75
N ASN A 78 9.47 -4.73 -4.09
CA ASN A 78 10.80 -4.65 -3.50
C ASN A 78 10.75 -4.78 -1.97
N ALA A 79 9.71 -4.24 -1.34
CA ALA A 79 9.49 -4.38 0.08
C ALA A 79 8.01 -4.25 0.43
N VAL A 80 7.61 -4.85 1.55
CA VAL A 80 6.28 -4.69 2.13
C VAL A 80 6.45 -4.21 3.57
N ASP A 81 5.70 -3.18 3.95
CA ASP A 81 5.63 -2.69 5.32
C ASP A 81 4.25 -2.97 5.91
N VAL A 82 4.22 -3.79 6.95
CA VAL A 82 3.03 -4.06 7.76
C VAL A 82 3.10 -3.18 9.00
N ASP A 83 2.50 -2.00 8.90
CA ASP A 83 2.57 -0.98 9.92
C ASP A 83 1.52 -1.24 11.00
N THR A 84 1.97 -1.45 12.24
CA THR A 84 1.14 -1.75 13.41
C THR A 84 1.09 -0.59 14.39
N ARG A 85 1.46 0.63 13.97
CA ARG A 85 1.36 1.82 14.82
C ARG A 85 -0.02 1.99 15.43
N PHE A 86 -0.05 2.41 16.69
CA PHE A 86 -1.24 2.52 17.55
C PHE A 86 -1.91 1.20 17.95
N PHE A 87 -1.49 0.06 17.41
CA PHE A 87 -1.91 -1.27 17.85
C PHE A 87 -0.91 -1.86 18.86
N SER A 88 -0.72 -1.18 19.99
CA SER A 88 0.33 -1.53 20.96
C SER A 88 0.04 -2.80 21.79
N GLY A 89 -1.23 -3.15 21.98
CA GLY A 89 -1.65 -4.33 22.74
C GLY A 89 -2.47 -5.36 21.94
N ASN A 90 -2.90 -5.00 20.74
CA ASN A 90 -3.80 -5.77 19.88
C ASN A 90 -3.27 -5.88 18.43
N HIS A 91 -1.97 -5.70 18.20
CA HIS A 91 -1.37 -6.07 16.92
C HIS A 91 -1.36 -7.59 16.75
N PRO A 92 -1.40 -8.10 15.51
CA PRO A 92 -1.25 -9.51 15.24
C PRO A 92 0.15 -9.99 15.62
N THR A 93 0.26 -11.22 16.13
CA THR A 93 1.53 -11.79 16.60
C THR A 93 2.55 -12.01 15.48
N ALA A 94 2.08 -12.34 14.28
CA ALA A 94 2.89 -12.55 13.10
C ALA A 94 2.05 -12.39 11.83
N CYS A 95 2.71 -12.28 10.69
CA CYS A 95 2.04 -12.30 9.38
C CYS A 95 2.82 -13.09 8.34
N ARG A 96 2.16 -13.34 7.21
CA ARG A 96 2.76 -13.78 5.95
C ARG A 96 2.15 -12.96 4.81
N VAL A 97 2.94 -12.66 3.79
CA VAL A 97 2.50 -11.89 2.62
C VAL A 97 2.69 -12.74 1.37
N GLU A 98 1.65 -12.83 0.56
CA GLU A 98 1.66 -13.56 -0.71
C GLU A 98 1.25 -12.65 -1.84
N ALA A 99 1.55 -13.06 -3.07
CA ALA A 99 1.10 -12.38 -4.28
C ALA A 99 0.64 -13.34 -5.36
N CYS A 100 -0.17 -12.82 -6.28
CA CYS A 100 -0.58 -13.51 -7.49
C CYS A 100 -0.72 -12.54 -8.67
N VAL A 101 -0.87 -13.12 -9.86
CA VAL A 101 -1.17 -12.43 -11.11
C VAL A 101 -2.56 -12.87 -11.54
N LEU A 102 -3.48 -11.93 -11.62
CA LEU A 102 -4.86 -12.15 -12.01
C LEU A 102 -5.33 -11.00 -12.91
N ASP A 103 -6.25 -11.33 -13.82
CA ASP A 103 -7.01 -10.31 -14.54
C ASP A 103 -7.83 -9.45 -13.57
N ARG A 104 -8.06 -8.19 -13.95
CA ARG A 104 -8.79 -7.22 -13.09
C ARG A 104 -10.22 -7.65 -12.74
N THR A 105 -10.83 -8.50 -13.57
CA THR A 105 -12.21 -9.00 -13.40
C THR A 105 -12.27 -10.38 -12.74
N ALA A 106 -11.13 -11.03 -12.47
CA ALA A 106 -11.10 -12.33 -11.81
C ALA A 106 -11.49 -12.19 -10.34
N ASP A 107 -12.06 -13.25 -9.76
CA ASP A 107 -12.32 -13.32 -8.32
C ASP A 107 -11.04 -13.75 -7.59
N PRO A 108 -10.42 -12.86 -6.79
CA PRO A 108 -9.18 -13.19 -6.08
C PRO A 108 -9.41 -14.07 -4.83
N THR A 109 -10.67 -14.30 -4.44
CA THR A 109 -11.04 -15.17 -3.30
C THR A 109 -11.27 -16.61 -3.72
N ALA A 110 -11.29 -16.89 -5.02
CA ALA A 110 -11.54 -18.21 -5.55
C ALA A 110 -10.44 -19.22 -5.12
N PRO A 111 -10.82 -20.46 -4.76
CA PRO A 111 -9.89 -21.44 -4.19
C PRO A 111 -8.77 -21.87 -5.16
N GLU A 112 -8.97 -21.72 -6.46
CA GLU A 112 -8.00 -22.02 -7.52
C GLU A 112 -6.87 -20.98 -7.64
N VAL A 113 -6.99 -19.82 -6.98
CA VAL A 113 -5.98 -18.77 -7.06
C VAL A 113 -4.67 -19.26 -6.45
N GLY A 114 -3.65 -19.40 -7.29
CA GLY A 114 -2.30 -19.78 -6.90
C GLY A 114 -1.53 -18.62 -6.27
N TRP A 115 -1.48 -18.57 -4.94
CA TRP A 115 -0.73 -17.58 -4.19
C TRP A 115 0.74 -18.00 -4.02
N THR A 116 1.68 -17.08 -4.30
CA THR A 116 3.11 -17.27 -4.10
C THR A 116 3.56 -16.50 -2.86
N SER A 117 4.32 -17.13 -1.95
CA SER A 117 4.89 -16.44 -0.77
C SER A 117 5.89 -15.36 -1.21
N LEU A 118 5.73 -14.14 -0.73
CA LEU A 118 6.70 -13.04 -0.83
C LEU A 118 7.41 -12.78 0.49
N VAL A 119 6.68 -12.93 1.60
CA VAL A 119 7.18 -12.83 2.97
C VAL A 119 6.66 -14.04 3.72
N ASP A 120 7.59 -14.89 4.16
CA ASP A 120 7.27 -16.05 4.98
C ASP A 120 6.76 -15.63 6.37
N HIS A 121 6.29 -16.61 7.14
CA HIS A 121 5.73 -16.37 8.47
C HIS A 121 6.73 -15.65 9.39
N THR A 122 6.46 -14.38 9.69
CA THR A 122 7.37 -13.49 10.41
C THR A 122 6.64 -12.78 11.56
N VAL A 123 7.29 -12.72 12.72
CA VAL A 123 6.76 -12.03 13.91
C VAL A 123 6.69 -10.52 13.67
N LEU A 124 5.57 -9.92 14.06
CA LEU A 124 5.37 -8.48 14.01
C LEU A 124 5.77 -7.84 15.34
N LYS A 125 6.32 -6.63 15.25
CA LYS A 125 6.50 -5.75 16.40
C LYS A 125 5.23 -4.93 16.60
N ALA A 126 4.89 -4.70 17.87
CA ALA A 126 3.85 -3.76 18.26
C ALA A 126 4.25 -2.32 17.90
N ASP A 127 3.27 -1.49 17.56
CA ASP A 127 3.44 -0.04 17.41
C ASP A 127 4.64 0.37 16.53
N ALA A 128 4.80 -0.31 15.39
CA ALA A 128 6.01 -0.20 14.60
C ALA A 128 5.76 -0.40 13.10
N HIS A 129 6.67 0.15 12.31
CA HIS A 129 6.87 -0.30 10.93
C HIS A 129 7.54 -1.68 10.94
N ASN A 130 6.92 -2.65 10.25
CA ASN A 130 7.46 -3.98 10.04
C ASN A 130 7.78 -4.15 8.56
N VAL A 131 8.97 -3.66 8.19
CA VAL A 131 9.44 -3.63 6.80
C VAL A 131 10.16 -4.92 6.45
N PHE A 132 9.67 -5.61 5.43
CA PHE A 132 10.23 -6.85 4.90
C PHE A 132 10.72 -6.63 3.47
N ALA A 133 11.99 -6.94 3.21
CA ALA A 133 12.51 -6.96 1.84
C ALA A 133 11.92 -8.15 1.08
N VAL A 134 11.56 -7.94 -0.19
CA VAL A 134 11.03 -8.97 -1.09
C VAL A 134 12.04 -9.18 -2.21
N ASP A 135 12.54 -10.41 -2.31
CA ASP A 135 13.42 -10.83 -3.41
C ASP A 135 12.62 -11.54 -4.50
N SER A 136 11.93 -10.75 -5.32
CA SER A 136 11.17 -11.27 -6.45
C SER A 136 11.32 -10.37 -7.67
N ALA A 137 11.82 -10.93 -8.77
CA ALA A 137 11.87 -10.23 -10.06
C ALA A 137 10.53 -10.26 -10.81
N ARG A 138 9.52 -10.98 -10.30
CA ARG A 138 8.23 -11.18 -10.98
C ARG A 138 7.34 -9.93 -10.88
N ARG A 139 6.50 -9.75 -11.90
CA ARG A 139 5.41 -8.77 -11.90
C ARG A 139 4.21 -9.35 -11.17
N TRP A 140 3.61 -8.57 -10.27
CA TRP A 140 2.47 -8.93 -9.43
C TRP A 140 1.32 -7.95 -9.63
N THR A 141 0.09 -8.42 -9.35
CA THR A 141 -1.14 -7.62 -9.51
C THR A 141 -1.94 -7.54 -8.21
N HIS A 142 -1.86 -8.57 -7.37
CA HIS A 142 -2.58 -8.66 -6.11
C HIS A 142 -1.64 -9.17 -5.03
N LEU A 143 -1.83 -8.69 -3.80
CA LEU A 143 -1.21 -9.20 -2.60
C LEU A 143 -2.29 -9.70 -1.63
N ARG A 144 -1.91 -10.70 -0.83
CA ARG A 144 -2.69 -11.17 0.31
C ARG A 144 -1.84 -11.11 1.56
N LEU A 145 -2.25 -10.29 2.52
CA LEU A 145 -1.72 -10.29 3.87
C LEU A 145 -2.53 -11.30 4.69
N ARG A 146 -1.84 -12.20 5.39
CA ARG A 146 -2.47 -13.14 6.32
C ARG A 146 -1.86 -12.99 7.69
N LEU A 147 -2.70 -12.85 8.70
CA LEU A 147 -2.34 -12.70 10.09
C LEU A 147 -2.30 -14.07 10.76
N ALA A 148 -1.32 -14.28 11.64
CA ALA A 148 -1.20 -15.51 12.42
C ALA A 148 -2.18 -15.54 13.61
N SER A 149 -2.59 -14.37 14.08
CA SER A 149 -3.64 -14.16 15.08
C SER A 149 -4.56 -13.02 14.63
N ASP A 150 -5.69 -12.84 15.29
CA ASP A 150 -6.47 -11.62 15.19
C ASP A 150 -5.66 -10.38 15.63
N GLY A 151 -6.19 -9.20 15.32
CA GLY A 151 -5.63 -7.92 15.74
C GLY A 151 -5.79 -6.82 14.70
N GLY A 152 -5.03 -5.75 14.86
CA GLY A 152 -5.08 -4.59 13.98
C GLY A 152 -3.77 -4.22 13.29
N VAL A 153 -3.92 -3.71 12.07
CA VAL A 153 -2.85 -3.22 11.20
C VAL A 153 -3.26 -1.84 10.70
N ALA A 154 -2.40 -0.85 10.91
CA ALA A 154 -2.66 0.55 10.60
C ALA A 154 -2.54 0.81 9.10
N ARG A 155 -1.43 0.38 8.49
CA ARG A 155 -1.16 0.52 7.05
C ARG A 155 -0.49 -0.72 6.48
N LEU A 156 -0.71 -0.96 5.19
CA LEU A 156 0.02 -1.91 4.37
C LEU A 156 0.63 -1.15 3.20
N ARG A 157 1.95 -0.95 3.22
CA ARG A 157 2.68 -0.32 2.11
C ARG A 157 3.37 -1.39 1.28
N VAL A 158 3.30 -1.25 -0.04
CA VAL A 158 3.90 -2.21 -0.98
C VAL A 158 4.85 -1.44 -1.88
N TYR A 159 6.08 -1.28 -1.41
CA TYR A 159 7.10 -0.51 -2.12
C TYR A 159 7.65 -1.30 -3.29
N GLY A 160 7.67 -0.68 -4.46
CA GLY A 160 8.17 -1.34 -5.65
C GLY A 160 8.29 -0.44 -6.86
N GLN A 161 8.26 -1.09 -8.02
CA GLN A 161 8.30 -0.48 -9.34
C GLN A 161 7.08 -0.89 -10.13
N VAL A 162 6.38 0.08 -10.71
CA VAL A 162 5.37 -0.18 -11.74
C VAL A 162 6.03 -0.79 -12.97
N ILE A 163 5.46 -1.89 -13.44
CA ILE A 163 5.84 -2.57 -14.68
C ILE A 163 4.56 -2.62 -15.54
N PRO A 164 4.37 -1.68 -16.49
CA PRO A 164 3.22 -1.71 -17.38
C PRO A 164 3.25 -2.96 -18.27
N ASP A 165 2.08 -3.39 -18.74
CA ASP A 165 1.99 -4.37 -19.81
C ASP A 165 1.84 -3.62 -21.14
N PRO A 166 2.79 -3.71 -22.09
CA PRO A 166 2.65 -3.05 -23.39
C PRO A 166 1.38 -3.46 -24.16
N ALA A 167 0.79 -4.62 -23.86
CA ALA A 167 -0.49 -5.02 -24.44
C ALA A 167 -1.65 -4.09 -24.03
N ASP A 168 -1.56 -3.46 -22.85
CA ASP A 168 -2.56 -2.49 -22.37
C ASP A 168 -2.53 -1.16 -23.16
N TRP A 169 -1.53 -0.96 -24.02
CA TRP A 169 -1.35 0.26 -24.82
C TRP A 169 -1.89 0.14 -26.24
N ASP A 170 -2.34 -1.04 -26.66
CA ASP A 170 -2.82 -1.26 -28.01
C ASP A 170 -4.09 -0.46 -28.32
N GLY A 171 -4.07 0.27 -29.44
CA GLY A 171 -5.22 1.07 -29.90
C GLY A 171 -5.60 2.28 -29.03
N VAL A 172 -4.80 2.66 -28.03
CA VAL A 172 -5.09 3.77 -27.12
C VAL A 172 -3.95 4.79 -27.05
N THR A 173 -4.26 6.02 -26.67
CA THR A 173 -3.25 7.04 -26.33
C THR A 173 -2.90 6.90 -24.84
N VAL A 174 -1.60 6.88 -24.53
CA VAL A 174 -1.08 6.65 -23.19
C VAL A 174 -0.16 7.81 -22.79
N GLU A 175 -0.32 8.32 -21.57
CA GLU A 175 0.63 9.25 -20.96
C GLU A 175 1.85 8.46 -20.44
N VAL A 176 2.90 8.37 -21.25
CA VAL A 176 4.08 7.54 -20.96
C VAL A 176 4.92 8.07 -19.79
N SER A 177 4.76 9.34 -19.42
CA SER A 177 5.45 9.91 -18.25
C SER A 177 4.74 9.59 -16.93
N GLY A 178 3.49 9.12 -16.97
CA GLY A 178 2.69 8.82 -15.78
C GLY A 178 3.30 7.70 -14.93
N LEU A 179 3.26 7.86 -13.62
CA LEU A 179 3.75 6.89 -12.65
C LEU A 179 3.05 5.53 -12.79
N GLU A 180 1.76 5.55 -13.12
CA GLU A 180 0.94 4.36 -13.41
C GLU A 180 1.39 3.60 -14.67
N GLN A 181 2.17 4.26 -15.53
CA GLN A 181 2.81 3.65 -16.71
C GLN A 181 4.30 3.35 -16.48
N GLY A 182 4.80 3.49 -15.25
CA GLY A 182 6.21 3.27 -14.93
C GLY A 182 7.12 4.48 -15.14
N GLY A 183 6.54 5.66 -15.39
CA GLY A 183 7.27 6.93 -15.40
C GLY A 183 8.01 7.18 -14.08
N ARG A 184 9.17 7.85 -14.18
CA ARG A 184 10.08 8.08 -13.04
C ARG A 184 10.72 9.45 -13.12
N VAL A 185 10.72 10.13 -11.98
CA VAL A 185 11.55 11.32 -11.78
C VAL A 185 12.93 10.88 -11.33
N GLU A 186 13.91 10.94 -12.24
CA GLU A 186 15.31 10.59 -11.95
C GLU A 186 16.01 11.66 -11.12
N TRP A 187 15.61 12.93 -11.29
CA TRP A 187 16.24 14.06 -10.62
C TRP A 187 15.29 15.25 -10.52
N CYS A 188 15.43 16.04 -9.46
CA CYS A 188 14.81 17.36 -9.32
C CYS A 188 15.75 18.33 -8.61
N SER A 189 15.57 19.63 -8.85
CA SER A 189 16.41 20.69 -8.31
C SER A 189 16.13 21.00 -6.83
N ASP A 190 14.89 20.83 -6.40
CA ASP A 190 14.42 21.01 -5.02
C ASP A 190 13.15 20.18 -4.78
N SER A 191 12.85 19.83 -3.53
CA SER A 191 11.61 19.15 -3.13
C SER A 191 11.20 19.59 -1.72
N PHE A 192 11.38 20.87 -1.41
CA PHE A 192 11.24 21.38 -0.05
C PHE A 192 9.81 21.31 0.48
N TYR A 193 8.82 21.75 -0.29
CA TYR A 193 7.42 21.77 0.16
C TYR A 193 6.66 20.50 -0.26
N SER A 194 6.96 19.99 -1.45
CA SER A 194 6.40 18.73 -1.94
C SER A 194 7.36 18.05 -2.90
N HIS A 195 7.21 16.73 -3.05
CA HIS A 195 8.16 15.92 -3.81
C HIS A 195 7.89 16.02 -5.32
N ALA A 196 8.96 16.09 -6.13
CA ALA A 196 8.81 16.21 -7.59
C ALA A 196 8.09 15.00 -8.24
N CYS A 197 8.12 13.83 -7.61
CA CYS A 197 7.38 12.65 -8.10
C CYS A 197 5.86 12.87 -8.17
N THR A 198 5.32 13.86 -7.45
CA THR A 198 3.89 14.13 -7.47
C THR A 198 3.43 14.69 -8.83
N VAL A 199 4.33 15.25 -9.64
CA VAL A 199 4.02 15.74 -11.00
C VAL A 199 3.59 14.61 -11.94
N ILE A 200 4.12 13.42 -11.72
CA ILE A 200 3.81 12.22 -12.52
C ILE A 200 2.79 11.33 -11.82
N SER A 201 2.24 11.74 -10.68
CA SER A 201 1.18 10.99 -10.01
C SER A 201 -0.09 10.98 -10.87
N PRO A 202 -0.88 9.90 -10.80
CA PRO A 202 -2.20 9.88 -11.40
C PRO A 202 -3.13 10.90 -10.71
N ASP A 203 -4.20 11.26 -11.42
CA ASP A 203 -5.22 12.24 -11.05
C ASP A 203 -4.74 13.71 -10.98
N ARG A 204 -5.72 14.62 -10.87
CA ARG A 204 -5.45 16.05 -10.74
C ARG A 204 -5.13 16.41 -9.28
N PRO A 205 -4.16 17.31 -9.03
CA PRO A 205 -3.88 17.82 -7.69
C PRO A 205 -5.13 18.40 -7.03
N ARG A 206 -5.39 18.06 -5.75
CA ARG A 206 -6.54 18.61 -5.00
C ARG A 206 -6.17 19.88 -4.24
N ASN A 207 -4.91 19.97 -3.85
CA ASN A 207 -4.32 21.12 -3.18
C ASN A 207 -2.85 21.27 -3.60
N MET A 208 -2.15 22.30 -3.09
CA MET A 208 -0.76 22.59 -3.48
C MET A 208 0.23 21.49 -3.07
N GLY A 209 -0.04 20.75 -1.99
CA GLY A 209 0.79 19.62 -1.55
C GLY A 209 0.74 18.41 -2.50
N ASP A 210 -0.28 18.33 -3.34
CA ASP A 210 -0.41 17.34 -4.41
C ASP A 210 0.32 17.81 -5.71
N GLY A 211 1.08 18.91 -5.67
CA GLY A 211 1.92 19.39 -6.79
C GLY A 211 3.42 19.25 -6.50
N TRP A 212 4.27 19.90 -7.30
CA TRP A 212 5.68 20.12 -6.99
C TRP A 212 5.93 21.59 -6.68
N GLU A 213 6.36 21.87 -5.45
CA GLU A 213 6.62 23.23 -4.98
C GLU A 213 8.04 23.33 -4.40
N THR A 214 8.82 24.24 -4.97
CA THR A 214 10.19 24.55 -4.57
C THR A 214 10.23 25.74 -3.60
N ARG A 215 11.31 25.84 -2.84
CA ARG A 215 11.57 27.03 -2.04
C ARG A 215 11.80 28.23 -2.94
N ARG A 216 11.25 29.39 -2.55
CA ARG A 216 11.59 30.68 -3.16
C ARG A 216 13.11 30.91 -3.15
N ARG A 217 13.72 30.93 -4.33
CA ARG A 217 15.13 31.31 -4.51
C ARG A 217 15.30 32.83 -4.65
N ARG A 218 16.45 33.34 -4.20
CA ARG A 218 16.87 34.74 -4.37
C ARG A 218 18.08 34.85 -5.32
N ASP A 219 18.52 33.74 -5.88
CA ASP A 219 19.71 33.60 -6.71
C ASP A 219 19.30 33.49 -8.19
N ILE A 220 20.22 33.75 -9.13
CA ILE A 220 19.91 33.75 -10.58
C ILE A 220 19.98 32.32 -11.15
N GLY A 221 18.85 31.81 -11.67
CA GLY A 221 18.77 30.56 -12.43
C GLY A 221 17.37 29.94 -12.37
N PRO A 222 16.95 29.12 -13.36
CA PRO A 222 15.72 28.37 -13.27
C PRO A 222 15.82 27.23 -12.24
N ASP A 223 14.67 26.82 -11.71
CA ASP A 223 14.50 25.54 -11.02
C ASP A 223 14.34 24.39 -12.02
#